data_AF-A0A2E7K027-F1
#
_entry.id   AF-A0A2E7K027-F1
#
_cell.length_a   1.000
_cell.length_b   1.000
_cell.length_c   1.000
_cell.angle_alpha   90.00
_cell.angle_beta   90.00
_cell.angle_gamma   90.00
#
_symmetry.space_group_name_H-M   'P 1'
#
loop_
_entity.id
_entity.type
_entity.pdbx_description
1 polymer ?
#
loop_
_entity_poly.entity_id
_entity_poly.type
_entity_poly.pdbx_seq_one_letter_code
_entity_poly.pdbx_strand_id
1 'polypeptide(L)'
;MRLKARQRSHRVTLHPTYGDYANQILSQRQALAKEERAEQRAIEKEKRKPPTEGQAKAEGFATRMAEAERILTPLESVQNISTANAGERTLDALPFGNYLTSSDYQSYKQAAENWVRANLRRESGAVIGEEEMAREITTYFPQPGDSPQVIEQKRKARRIAAEAVAKSAKPGFELPEVEDKPMLSDDGWSIREIK
;
A
#
# COMPACT_ATOMS: atom_id res chain seq x y z
N MET A 1 -54.11 60.39 -43.82
CA MET A 1 -54.10 58.97 -43.43
C MET A 1 -52.71 58.39 -43.67
N ARG A 2 -51.91 58.10 -42.64
CA ARG A 2 -50.58 57.45 -42.78
C ARG A 2 -50.62 56.07 -42.14
N LEU A 3 -50.52 55.04 -42.97
CA LEU A 3 -50.38 53.63 -42.59
C LEU A 3 -49.01 53.40 -41.92
N LYS A 4 -49.00 52.89 -40.69
CA LYS A 4 -47.77 52.37 -40.05
C LYS A 4 -47.61 50.90 -40.43
N ALA A 5 -46.70 50.62 -41.36
CA ALA A 5 -46.28 49.27 -41.68
C ALA A 5 -45.49 48.69 -40.49
N ARG A 6 -46.01 47.62 -39.90
CA ARG A 6 -45.41 46.93 -38.76
C ARG A 6 -44.45 45.87 -39.30
N GLN A 7 -43.15 46.19 -39.34
CA GLN A 7 -42.12 45.24 -39.74
C GLN A 7 -42.04 44.09 -38.72
N ARG A 8 -42.48 42.90 -39.12
CA ARG A 8 -42.24 41.66 -38.36
C ARG A 8 -40.81 41.20 -38.63
N SER A 9 -39.91 41.48 -37.69
CA SER A 9 -38.57 40.88 -37.68
C SER A 9 -38.71 39.35 -37.60
N HIS A 10 -38.44 38.66 -38.71
CA HIS A 10 -38.22 37.21 -38.69
C HIS A 10 -36.83 36.99 -38.11
N ARG A 11 -36.78 36.42 -36.90
CA ARG A 11 -35.53 35.99 -36.29
C ARG A 11 -35.06 34.74 -37.02
N VAL A 12 -34.18 34.91 -37.99
CA VAL A 12 -33.46 33.80 -38.64
C VAL A 12 -32.57 33.16 -37.59
N THR A 13 -32.88 31.93 -37.19
CA THR A 13 -31.98 31.12 -36.36
C THR A 13 -30.88 30.59 -37.27
N LEU A 14 -29.71 31.21 -37.23
CA LEU A 14 -28.53 30.69 -37.89
C LEU A 14 -28.12 29.39 -37.19
N HIS A 15 -28.18 28.27 -37.90
CA HIS A 15 -27.64 27.01 -37.41
C HIS A 15 -26.12 27.01 -37.61
N PRO A 16 -25.33 26.53 -36.63
CA PRO A 16 -23.89 26.51 -36.76
C PRO A 16 -23.47 25.71 -38.00
N THR A 17 -22.46 26.19 -38.71
CA THR A 17 -21.88 25.50 -39.87
C THR A 17 -20.90 24.42 -39.44
N TYR A 18 -20.55 23.50 -40.35
CA TYR A 18 -19.52 22.49 -40.10
C TYR A 18 -18.18 23.11 -39.64
N GLY A 19 -17.80 24.28 -40.18
CA GLY A 19 -16.61 25.02 -39.75
C GLY A 19 -16.72 25.57 -38.31
N ASP A 20 -17.91 25.99 -37.89
CA ASP A 20 -18.16 26.45 -36.52
C ASP A 20 -18.03 25.28 -35.52
N TYR A 21 -18.54 24.10 -35.87
CA TYR A 21 -18.39 22.89 -35.05
C TYR A 21 -16.92 22.45 -34.94
N ALA A 22 -16.15 22.49 -36.03
CA ALA A 22 -14.73 22.13 -36.01
C ALA A 22 -13.91 23.07 -35.10
N ASN A 23 -14.15 24.38 -35.16
CA ASN A 23 -13.51 25.36 -34.29
C ASN A 23 -13.91 25.18 -32.83
N GLN A 24 -15.19 24.86 -32.57
CA GLN A 24 -15.67 24.56 -31.22
C GLN A 24 -15.03 23.30 -30.63
N ILE A 25 -14.83 22.24 -31.43
CA ILE A 25 -14.17 21.01 -30.97
C ILE A 25 -12.69 21.28 -30.67
N LEU A 26 -12.00 22.03 -31.53
CA LEU A 26 -10.60 22.40 -31.31
C LEU A 26 -10.42 23.26 -30.06
N SER A 27 -11.30 24.24 -29.83
CA SER A 27 -11.24 25.09 -28.64
C SER A 27 -11.53 24.31 -27.36
N GLN A 28 -12.48 23.36 -27.38
CA GLN A 28 -12.73 22.45 -26.26
C GLN A 28 -11.51 21.58 -25.95
N ARG A 29 -10.88 20.98 -26.96
CA ARG A 29 -9.66 20.16 -26.77
C ARG A 29 -8.51 20.99 -26.19
N GLN A 30 -8.33 22.23 -26.63
CA GLN A 30 -7.32 23.13 -26.08
C GLN A 30 -7.64 23.53 -24.64
N ALA A 31 -8.92 23.73 -24.29
CA ALA A 31 -9.35 23.99 -22.93
C ALA A 31 -9.07 22.80 -22.01
N LEU A 32 -9.48 21.58 -22.40
CA LEU A 32 -9.20 20.35 -21.67
C LEU A 32 -7.68 20.14 -21.48
N ALA A 33 -6.88 20.29 -22.54
CA ALA A 33 -5.43 20.16 -22.43
C ALA A 33 -4.79 21.21 -21.52
N LYS A 34 -5.38 22.42 -21.43
CA LYS A 34 -4.92 23.47 -20.51
C LYS A 34 -5.29 23.15 -19.07
N GLU A 35 -6.48 22.60 -18.84
CA GLU A 35 -6.93 22.11 -17.53
C GLU A 35 -6.05 20.95 -17.05
N GLU A 36 -5.85 19.91 -17.87
CA GLU A 36 -4.95 18.79 -17.56
C GLU A 36 -3.54 19.26 -17.21
N ARG A 37 -2.98 20.21 -17.97
CA ARG A 37 -1.66 20.80 -17.67
C ARG A 37 -1.66 21.59 -16.37
N ALA A 38 -2.74 22.30 -16.05
CA ALA A 38 -2.85 23.04 -14.81
C ALA A 38 -2.95 22.09 -13.60
N GLU A 39 -3.69 21.00 -13.73
CA GLU A 39 -3.78 19.93 -12.73
C GLU A 39 -2.44 19.25 -12.50
N GLN A 40 -1.73 18.86 -13.57
CA GLN A 40 -0.39 18.27 -13.46
C GLN A 40 0.59 19.20 -12.75
N ARG A 41 0.57 20.50 -13.08
CA ARG A 41 1.39 21.51 -12.39
C ARG A 41 1.02 21.67 -10.91
N ALA A 42 -0.27 21.57 -10.57
CA ALA A 42 -0.73 21.62 -9.20
C ALA A 42 -0.26 20.38 -8.41
N ILE A 43 -0.39 19.18 -8.99
CA ILE A 43 0.11 17.93 -8.42
C ILE A 43 1.62 17.99 -8.22
N GLU A 44 2.38 18.43 -9.24
CA GLU A 44 3.84 18.56 -9.16
C GLU A 44 4.26 19.59 -8.09
N LYS A 45 3.55 20.71 -8.00
CA LYS A 45 3.77 21.70 -6.94
C LYS A 45 3.50 21.12 -5.55
N GLU A 46 2.48 20.29 -5.40
CA GLU A 46 2.18 19.61 -4.13
C GLU A 46 3.27 18.60 -3.77
N LYS A 47 3.74 17.79 -4.74
CA LYS A 47 4.84 16.83 -4.57
C LYS A 47 6.17 17.49 -4.18
N ARG A 48 6.40 18.74 -4.60
CA ARG A 48 7.62 19.50 -4.29
C ARG A 48 7.64 20.09 -2.88
N LYS A 49 6.49 20.16 -2.19
CA LYS A 49 6.47 20.63 -0.81
C LYS A 49 7.20 19.62 0.07
N PRO A 50 7.98 20.08 1.07
CA PRO A 50 8.52 19.17 2.08
C PRO A 50 7.36 18.43 2.77
N PRO A 51 7.56 17.15 3.12
CA PRO A 51 6.53 16.39 3.83
C PRO A 51 6.19 17.06 5.16
N THR A 52 4.92 16.98 5.56
CA THR A 52 4.56 17.29 6.95
C THR A 52 5.22 16.30 7.90
N GLU A 53 5.31 16.63 9.19
CA GLU A 53 5.86 15.71 10.19
C GLU A 53 5.11 14.36 10.19
N GLY A 54 3.78 14.40 10.06
CA GLY A 54 2.95 13.20 9.95
C GLY A 54 3.27 12.36 8.71
N GLN A 55 3.43 13.01 7.55
CA GLN A 55 3.81 12.33 6.31
C GLN A 55 5.22 11.72 6.39
N ALA A 56 6.19 12.45 6.95
CA ALA A 56 7.55 11.95 7.13
C ALA A 56 7.61 10.75 8.08
N LYS A 57 6.82 10.77 9.17
CA LYS A 57 6.68 9.62 10.08
C LYS A 57 6.02 8.43 9.36
N ALA A 58 4.97 8.67 8.59
CA ALA A 58 4.30 7.63 7.80
C ALA A 58 5.26 7.00 6.78
N GLU A 59 6.07 7.79 6.06
CA GLU A 59 7.14 7.30 5.19
C GLU A 59 8.09 6.37 5.96
N GLY A 60 8.62 6.83 7.10
CA GLY A 60 9.56 6.03 7.90
C GLY A 60 8.96 4.72 8.42
N PHE A 61 7.69 4.71 8.82
CA PHE A 61 7.01 3.49 9.25
C PHE A 61 6.74 2.55 8.08
N ALA A 62 6.25 3.06 6.95
CA ALA A 62 6.01 2.28 5.74
C ALA A 62 7.31 1.63 5.23
N THR A 63 8.41 2.37 5.20
CA THR A 63 9.72 1.83 4.84
C THR A 63 10.15 0.72 5.80
N ARG A 64 10.01 0.90 7.12
CA ARG A 64 10.36 -0.15 8.10
C ARG A 64 9.53 -1.42 7.94
N MET A 65 8.25 -1.27 7.61
CA MET A 65 7.38 -2.42 7.32
C MET A 65 7.86 -3.15 6.05
N ALA A 66 8.18 -2.42 4.97
CA ALA A 66 8.70 -3.03 3.75
C ALA A 66 10.07 -3.73 3.96
N GLU A 67 10.99 -3.13 4.70
CA GLU A 67 12.27 -3.76 5.03
C GLU A 67 12.08 -5.03 5.88
N ALA A 68 11.14 -5.02 6.83
CA ALA A 68 10.81 -6.20 7.60
C ALA A 68 10.26 -7.32 6.69
N GLU A 69 9.39 -7.01 5.73
CA GLU A 69 8.87 -8.01 4.79
C GLU A 69 9.99 -8.66 3.95
N ARG A 70 11.05 -7.93 3.58
CA ARG A 70 12.18 -8.54 2.86
C ARG A 70 12.91 -9.61 3.66
N ILE A 71 12.91 -9.49 4.99
CA ILE A 71 13.46 -10.50 5.89
C ILE A 71 12.45 -11.63 6.09
N LEU A 72 11.17 -11.31 6.26
CA LEU A 72 10.12 -12.28 6.56
C LEU A 72 9.81 -13.21 5.39
N THR A 73 9.62 -12.67 4.18
CA THR A 73 9.19 -13.45 3.00
C THR A 73 10.03 -14.70 2.72
N PRO A 74 11.39 -14.62 2.66
CA PRO A 74 12.19 -15.83 2.42
C PRO A 74 12.11 -16.83 3.58
N LEU A 75 11.98 -16.32 4.81
CA LEU A 75 11.90 -17.11 6.03
C LEU A 75 10.54 -17.82 6.18
N GLU A 76 9.46 -17.23 5.69
CA GLU A 76 8.09 -17.78 5.78
C GLU A 76 7.80 -18.97 4.85
N SER A 77 8.75 -19.38 4.00
CA SER A 77 8.55 -20.49 3.07
C SER A 77 8.12 -21.77 3.81
N VAL A 78 7.10 -22.44 3.23
CA VAL A 78 6.14 -23.39 3.86
C VAL A 78 6.76 -24.51 4.70
N GLN A 79 8.05 -24.81 4.54
CA GLN A 79 8.69 -25.96 5.16
C GLN A 79 9.67 -25.67 6.30
N ASN A 80 10.09 -24.41 6.53
CA ASN A 80 11.15 -24.14 7.51
C ASN A 80 10.71 -23.46 8.81
N ILE A 81 9.55 -22.80 8.85
CA ILE A 81 9.17 -22.00 10.04
C ILE A 81 7.93 -22.54 10.77
N SER A 82 6.92 -23.09 10.08
CA SER A 82 5.70 -23.59 10.75
C SER A 82 5.94 -24.79 11.69
N THR A 83 6.87 -25.69 11.32
CA THR A 83 7.24 -26.87 12.12
C THR A 83 8.43 -26.63 13.04
N ALA A 84 9.39 -25.76 12.66
CA ALA A 84 10.52 -25.38 13.50
C ALA A 84 10.13 -24.40 14.64
N ASN A 85 9.12 -23.54 14.43
CA ASN A 85 8.77 -22.50 15.40
C ASN A 85 8.19 -23.02 16.72
N ALA A 86 7.57 -24.19 16.79
CA ALA A 86 7.02 -24.66 18.06
C ALA A 86 8.15 -24.95 19.08
N GLY A 87 9.22 -25.60 18.62
CA GLY A 87 10.42 -25.84 19.41
C GLY A 87 11.18 -24.54 19.71
N GLU A 88 11.41 -23.71 18.69
CA GLU A 88 12.12 -22.43 18.83
C GLU A 88 11.40 -21.45 19.76
N ARG A 89 10.06 -21.35 19.70
CA ARG A 89 9.27 -20.54 20.64
C ARG A 89 9.33 -21.07 22.06
N THR A 90 9.36 -22.39 22.22
CA THR A 90 9.51 -23.01 23.54
C THR A 90 10.88 -22.71 24.12
N LEU A 91 11.94 -22.78 23.29
CA LEU A 91 13.30 -22.40 23.68
C LEU A 91 13.37 -20.91 24.04
N ASP A 92 12.84 -20.03 23.20
CA ASP A 92 12.82 -18.57 23.39
C ASP A 92 12.08 -18.13 24.67
N ALA A 93 11.08 -18.89 25.12
CA ALA A 93 10.35 -18.63 26.36
C ALA A 93 11.15 -18.97 27.65
N LEU A 94 12.27 -19.71 27.53
CA LEU A 94 13.14 -20.01 28.67
C LEU A 94 14.02 -18.80 29.02
N PRO A 95 14.50 -18.68 30.28
CA PRO A 95 15.58 -17.75 30.62
C PRO A 95 16.80 -18.00 29.72
N PHE A 96 17.31 -16.95 29.08
CA PHE A 96 18.39 -17.04 28.06
C PHE A 96 18.03 -17.86 26.80
N GLY A 97 16.74 -18.09 26.58
CA GLY A 97 16.20 -18.90 25.48
C GLY A 97 16.66 -18.48 24.09
N ASN A 98 16.79 -17.18 23.84
CA ASN A 98 17.27 -16.64 22.57
C ASN A 98 18.65 -17.18 22.16
N TYR A 99 19.52 -17.58 23.09
CA TYR A 99 20.82 -18.20 22.74
C TYR A 99 20.69 -19.62 22.21
N LEU A 100 19.57 -20.28 22.48
CA LEU A 100 19.28 -21.64 22.08
C LEU A 100 18.55 -21.70 20.73
N THR A 101 18.07 -20.55 20.24
CA THR A 101 17.34 -20.47 18.98
C THR A 101 18.25 -20.23 17.78
N SER A 102 17.83 -20.67 16.60
CA SER A 102 18.54 -20.41 15.35
C SER A 102 18.64 -18.92 15.01
N SER A 103 19.67 -18.53 14.23
CA SER A 103 19.84 -17.17 13.70
C SER A 103 18.66 -16.71 12.86
N ASP A 104 18.02 -17.64 12.15
CA ASP A 104 16.90 -17.37 11.26
C ASP A 104 15.64 -17.06 12.08
N TYR A 105 15.39 -17.81 13.17
CA TYR A 105 14.32 -17.50 14.11
C TYR A 105 14.51 -16.14 14.78
N GLN A 106 15.74 -15.81 15.21
CA GLN A 106 16.04 -14.50 15.81
C GLN A 106 15.78 -13.36 14.81
N SER A 107 16.22 -13.53 13.56
CA SER A 107 16.00 -12.55 12.48
C SER A 107 14.52 -12.39 12.17
N TYR A 108 13.78 -13.50 12.10
CA TYR A 108 12.33 -13.50 11.91
C TYR A 108 11.62 -12.77 13.04
N LYS A 109 11.90 -13.11 14.30
CA LYS A 109 11.31 -12.48 15.49
C LYS A 109 11.57 -10.98 15.49
N GLN A 110 12.83 -10.58 15.27
CA GLN A 110 13.22 -9.17 15.23
C GLN A 110 12.51 -8.39 14.12
N ALA A 111 12.40 -8.95 12.92
CA ALA A 111 11.68 -8.35 11.80
C ALA A 111 10.18 -8.23 12.09
N ALA A 112 9.56 -9.29 12.64
CA ALA A 112 8.15 -9.31 12.97
C ALA A 112 7.78 -8.26 14.02
N GLU A 113 8.55 -8.18 15.11
CA GLU A 113 8.31 -7.16 16.12
C GLU A 113 8.59 -5.74 15.60
N ASN A 114 9.60 -5.55 14.74
CA ASN A 114 9.88 -4.26 14.12
C ASN A 114 8.70 -3.78 13.25
N TRP A 115 8.12 -4.70 12.48
CA TRP A 115 6.94 -4.46 11.67
C TRP A 115 5.73 -4.07 12.54
N VAL A 116 5.44 -4.82 13.60
CA VAL A 116 4.33 -4.52 14.53
C VAL A 116 4.54 -3.16 15.18
N ARG A 117 5.77 -2.85 15.62
CA ARG A 117 6.09 -1.53 16.20
C ARG A 117 5.85 -0.40 15.21
N ALA A 118 6.09 -0.60 13.91
CA ALA A 118 5.81 0.40 12.89
C ALA A 118 4.30 0.54 12.64
N ASN A 119 3.56 -0.57 12.60
CA ASN A 119 2.11 -0.58 12.43
C ASN A 119 1.39 0.15 13.58
N LEU A 120 1.68 -0.23 14.83
CA LEU A 120 1.00 0.32 16.02
C LEU A 120 1.39 1.76 16.36
N ARG A 121 2.68 2.14 16.20
CA ARG A 121 3.12 3.51 16.56
C ARG A 121 2.54 4.59 15.65
N ARG A 122 2.10 4.22 14.45
CA ARG A 122 1.31 5.10 13.59
C ARG A 122 -0.03 5.47 14.23
N GLU A 123 -0.64 4.54 14.95
CA GLU A 123 -2.02 4.68 15.45
C GLU A 123 -2.11 5.37 16.81
N SER A 124 -1.24 5.02 17.75
CA SER A 124 -1.33 5.54 19.13
C SER A 124 -0.12 6.37 19.58
N GLY A 125 1.04 6.21 18.95
CA GLY A 125 2.31 6.81 19.41
C GLY A 125 2.77 6.36 20.81
N ALA A 126 2.06 5.43 21.45
CA ALA A 126 2.32 5.00 22.82
C ALA A 126 3.37 3.88 22.93
N VAL A 127 3.79 3.59 24.17
CA VAL A 127 4.56 2.38 24.48
C VAL A 127 3.67 1.17 24.19
N ILE A 128 4.20 0.21 23.43
CA ILE A 128 3.51 -1.03 23.09
C ILE A 128 3.75 -2.02 24.21
N GLY A 129 2.68 -2.50 24.85
CA GLY A 129 2.75 -3.56 25.85
C GLY A 129 3.07 -4.92 25.21
N GLU A 130 3.65 -5.82 26.00
CA GLU A 130 4.03 -7.17 25.53
C GLU A 130 2.82 -7.97 25.03
N GLU A 131 1.68 -7.84 25.70
CA GLU A 131 0.44 -8.52 25.31
C GLU A 131 -0.08 -8.03 23.96
N GLU A 132 0.05 -6.72 23.69
CA GLU A 132 -0.35 -6.13 22.42
C GLU A 132 0.57 -6.57 21.29
N MET A 133 1.88 -6.62 21.55
CA MET A 133 2.85 -7.19 20.62
C MET A 133 2.49 -8.64 20.28
N ALA A 134 2.21 -9.48 21.28
CA ALA A 134 1.88 -10.88 21.07
C ALA A 134 0.58 -11.08 20.26
N ARG A 135 -0.45 -10.24 20.50
CA ARG A 135 -1.69 -10.25 19.71
C ARG A 135 -1.43 -9.90 18.26
N GLU A 136 -0.72 -8.81 18.00
CA GLU A 136 -0.40 -8.38 16.64
C GLU A 136 0.46 -9.39 15.90
N ILE A 137 1.44 -10.00 16.58
CA ILE A 137 2.23 -11.11 16.03
C ILE A 137 1.31 -12.27 15.63
N THR A 138 0.30 -12.59 16.43
CA THR A 138 -0.66 -13.66 16.12
C THR A 138 -1.56 -13.31 14.93
N THR A 139 -1.99 -12.05 14.83
CA THR A 139 -2.83 -11.52 13.76
C THR A 139 -2.12 -11.55 12.41
N TYR A 140 -0.87 -11.09 12.37
CA TYR A 140 -0.18 -10.78 11.12
C TYR A 140 0.87 -11.80 10.71
N PHE A 141 1.30 -12.69 11.61
CA PHE A 141 2.41 -13.60 11.35
C PHE A 141 2.02 -15.07 11.50
N PRO A 142 2.62 -15.96 10.70
CA PRO A 142 2.45 -17.40 10.81
C PRO A 142 2.62 -17.93 12.24
N GLN A 143 1.67 -18.75 12.65
CA GLN A 143 1.69 -19.50 13.90
C GLN A 143 1.96 -20.98 13.60
N PRO A 144 2.58 -21.72 14.54
CA PRO A 144 2.71 -23.17 14.42
C PRO A 144 1.36 -23.81 14.15
N GLY A 145 1.26 -24.59 13.07
CA GLY A 145 0.02 -25.27 12.67
C GLY A 145 -0.91 -24.47 11.74
N ASP A 146 -0.58 -23.22 11.39
CA ASP A 146 -1.31 -22.49 10.35
C ASP A 146 -1.20 -23.23 9.00
N SER A 147 -2.31 -23.33 8.27
CA SER A 147 -2.30 -23.88 6.91
C SER A 147 -1.62 -22.90 5.93
N PRO A 148 -1.13 -23.38 4.77
CA PRO A 148 -0.57 -22.49 3.74
C PRO A 148 -1.52 -21.35 3.32
N GLN A 149 -2.83 -21.60 3.32
CA GLN A 149 -3.84 -20.60 3.02
C GLN A 149 -3.92 -19.51 4.10
N VAL A 150 -3.82 -19.87 5.37
CA VAL A 150 -3.81 -18.90 6.49
C VAL A 150 -2.52 -18.09 6.48
N ILE A 151 -1.38 -18.73 6.20
CA ILE A 151 -0.08 -18.05 6.03
C ILE A 151 -0.17 -17.01 4.91
N GLU A 152 -0.73 -17.37 3.75
CA GLU A 152 -0.94 -16.44 2.64
C GLU A 152 -1.90 -15.30 3.00
N GLN A 153 -3.01 -15.61 3.68
CA GLN A 153 -3.95 -14.60 4.16
C GLN A 153 -3.26 -13.57 5.07
N LYS A 154 -2.40 -14.03 5.98
CA LYS A 154 -1.65 -13.17 6.90
C LYS A 154 -0.63 -12.30 6.18
N ARG A 155 0.11 -12.86 5.22
CA ARG A 155 1.03 -12.08 4.36
C ARG A 155 0.28 -10.97 3.63
N LYS A 156 -0.86 -11.30 3.01
CA LYS A 156 -1.70 -10.31 2.34
C LYS A 156 -2.19 -9.23 3.31
N ALA A 157 -2.59 -9.61 4.53
CA ALA A 157 -3.01 -8.67 5.55
C ALA A 157 -1.88 -7.70 5.92
N ARG A 158 -0.64 -8.19 6.06
CA ARG A 158 0.53 -7.33 6.31
C ARG A 158 0.80 -6.38 5.15
N ARG A 159 0.74 -6.87 3.91
CA ARG A 159 0.93 -6.03 2.71
C ARG A 159 -0.08 -4.89 2.67
N ILE A 160 -1.37 -5.19 2.90
CA ILE A 160 -2.44 -4.19 2.93
C ILE A 160 -2.19 -3.15 4.04
N ALA A 161 -1.75 -3.58 5.22
CA ALA A 161 -1.42 -2.66 6.31
C ALA A 161 -0.26 -1.73 5.92
N ALA A 162 0.82 -2.26 5.34
CA ALA A 162 1.95 -1.45 4.86
C ALA A 162 1.52 -0.45 3.77
N GLU A 163 0.69 -0.88 2.82
CA GLU A 163 0.11 -0.01 1.78
C GLU A 163 -0.75 1.10 2.39
N ALA A 164 -1.51 0.82 3.44
CA ALA A 164 -2.32 1.82 4.13
C ALA A 164 -1.44 2.88 4.83
N VAL A 165 -0.32 2.46 5.43
CA VAL A 165 0.67 3.40 5.99
C VAL A 165 1.29 4.25 4.88
N ALA A 166 1.69 3.63 3.77
CA ALA A 166 2.26 4.33 2.62
C ALA A 166 1.29 5.35 1.99
N LYS A 167 -0.01 5.09 1.96
CA LYS A 167 -1.02 6.06 1.49
C LYS A 167 -1.10 7.32 2.37
N SER A 168 -0.64 7.23 3.61
CA SER A 168 -0.57 8.38 4.54
C SER A 168 0.75 9.17 4.42
N ALA A 169 1.69 8.67 3.62
CA ALA A 169 2.94 9.36 3.31
C ALA A 169 2.74 10.56 2.38
N LYS A 170 3.85 11.20 1.97
CA LYS A 170 3.77 12.33 1.03
C LYS A 170 3.27 11.85 -0.35
N PRO A 171 2.61 12.74 -1.13
CA PRO A 171 2.21 12.40 -2.48
C PRO A 171 3.38 11.90 -3.34
N GLY A 172 3.22 10.72 -3.95
CA GLY A 172 4.26 10.09 -4.78
C GLY A 172 5.30 9.27 -4.00
N PHE A 173 5.11 9.05 -2.71
CA PHE A 173 5.82 7.98 -2.01
C PHE A 173 5.33 6.62 -2.49
N GLU A 174 6.26 5.74 -2.79
CA GLU A 174 6.01 4.35 -3.18
C GLU A 174 6.69 3.44 -2.16
N LEU A 175 6.03 2.33 -1.83
CA LEU A 175 6.64 1.34 -0.96
C LEU A 175 7.90 0.77 -1.63
N PRO A 176 8.99 0.58 -0.87
CA PRO A 176 10.12 -0.19 -1.37
C PRO A 176 9.64 -1.55 -1.90
N GLU A 177 10.12 -1.94 -3.08
CA GLU A 177 9.70 -3.19 -3.70
C GLU A 177 10.06 -4.38 -2.81
N VAL A 178 9.05 -5.18 -2.48
CA VAL A 178 9.19 -6.47 -1.79
C VAL A 178 8.82 -7.54 -2.80
N GLU A 179 9.72 -8.50 -3.03
CA GLU A 179 9.45 -9.62 -3.91
C GLU A 179 8.40 -10.54 -3.26
N ASP A 180 7.13 -10.30 -3.58
CA ASP A 180 5.97 -11.03 -3.04
C ASP A 180 5.61 -12.20 -3.96
N LYS A 181 6.33 -13.32 -3.84
CA LYS A 181 6.00 -14.56 -4.53
C LYS A 181 4.91 -15.29 -3.75
N PRO A 182 3.69 -15.45 -4.29
CA PRO A 182 2.62 -16.13 -3.58
C PRO A 182 3.02 -17.57 -3.31
N MET A 183 2.71 -18.06 -2.09
CA MET A 183 3.01 -19.44 -1.68
C MET A 183 2.12 -20.45 -2.42
N LEU A 184 1.00 -19.98 -2.95
CA LEU A 184 0.03 -20.74 -3.72
C LEU A 184 -0.10 -20.09 -5.09
N SER A 185 0.10 -20.87 -6.16
CA SER A 185 -0.16 -20.39 -7.52
C SER A 185 -1.67 -20.41 -7.82
N ASP A 186 -2.14 -19.48 -8.67
CA ASP A 186 -3.58 -19.28 -8.99
C ASP A 186 -4.29 -20.52 -9.57
N ASP A 187 -3.52 -21.50 -10.01
CA ASP A 187 -3.89 -22.80 -10.58
C ASP A 187 -4.11 -23.91 -9.53
N GLY A 188 -4.05 -23.59 -8.24
CA GLY A 188 -4.60 -24.42 -7.15
C GLY A 188 -3.85 -25.71 -6.81
N TRP A 189 -2.89 -26.14 -7.62
CA TRP A 189 -2.04 -27.31 -7.35
C TRP A 189 -0.66 -27.14 -7.97
N SER A 190 0.30 -26.56 -7.25
CA SER A 190 1.70 -26.99 -7.33
C SER A 190 2.53 -26.43 -6.16
N ILE A 191 3.00 -27.33 -5.30
CA ILE A 191 4.18 -27.07 -4.47
C ILE A 191 5.36 -27.20 -5.43
N ARG A 192 6.06 -26.11 -5.76
CA ARG A 192 7.31 -26.21 -6.51
C ARG A 192 8.37 -26.77 -5.58
N GLU A 193 8.85 -27.99 -5.87
CA GLU A 193 10.07 -28.53 -5.29
C GLU A 193 11.21 -27.54 -5.55
N ILE A 194 11.77 -26.98 -4.49
CA ILE A 194 13.00 -26.19 -4.56
C ILE A 194 14.14 -27.21 -4.51
N LYS A 195 14.94 -27.23 -5.58
CA LYS A 195 16.21 -27.97 -5.68
C LYS A 195 17.29 -27.37 -4.80
#